data_AF-A0A8D2I829-F1
#
_entry.id   AF-A0A8D2I829-F1
#
_cell.length_a   1.000
_cell.length_b   1.000
_cell.length_c   1.000
_cell.angle_alpha   90.00
_cell.angle_beta   90.00
_cell.angle_gamma   90.00
#
_symmetry.space_group_name_H-M   'P 1'
#
loop_
_entity.id
_entity.type
_entity.pdbx_description
1 polymer ?
#
loop_
_entity_poly.entity_id
_entity_poly.type
_entity_poly.pdbx_seq_one_letter_code
_entity_poly.pdbx_strand_id
1 'polypeptide(L)'
;AILKFLGLHAMAPTWGSTLAVGYDLYSAYDYIVPPIEKAFVKTDIQIALPSGCYGRTAPRSGLAGKYSIHVGAGVIMLVILLYFLYKHWETFAI
;
A
#
# COMPACT_ATOMS: atom_id res chain seq x y z
N ALA A 1 1.65 -9.74 -15.78
CA ALA A 1 2.55 -9.45 -14.65
C ALA A 1 2.81 -10.76 -13.92
N ILE A 2 4.02 -10.96 -13.37
CA ILE A 2 4.36 -12.16 -12.59
C ILE A 2 4.36 -11.76 -11.11
N LEU A 3 3.62 -12.50 -10.28
CA LEU A 3 3.60 -12.32 -8.82
C LEU A 3 4.43 -13.43 -8.17
N LYS A 4 5.31 -13.04 -7.24
CA LYS A 4 6.11 -13.96 -6.43
C LYS A 4 5.94 -13.61 -4.96
N PHE A 5 5.67 -14.62 -4.14
CA PHE A 5 5.64 -14.51 -2.68
C PHE A 5 7.06 -14.72 -2.13
N LEU A 6 7.48 -13.85 -1.21
CA LEU A 6 8.82 -13.85 -0.63
C LEU A 6 8.85 -14.33 0.83
N GLY A 7 7.71 -14.34 1.53
CA GLY A 7 7.60 -14.70 2.94
C GLY A 7 6.33 -15.50 3.25
N LEU A 8 6.28 -16.11 4.45
CA LEU A 8 5.12 -16.90 4.90
C LEU A 8 3.86 -16.04 5.13
N HIS A 9 4.02 -14.77 5.45
CA HIS A 9 2.90 -13.86 5.71
C HIS A 9 2.49 -13.05 4.47
N ALA A 10 3.08 -13.36 3.32
CA ALA A 10 2.76 -12.69 2.08
C ALA A 10 1.33 -13.05 1.66
N MET A 11 0.52 -12.03 1.40
CA MET A 11 -0.87 -12.21 1.00
C MET A 11 -1.06 -11.89 -0.48
N ALA A 12 -1.84 -12.72 -1.16
CA ALA A 12 -2.18 -12.51 -2.56
C ALA A 12 -3.02 -11.22 -2.71
N PRO A 13 -2.64 -10.30 -3.62
CA PRO A 13 -3.47 -9.16 -3.94
C PRO A 13 -4.83 -9.60 -4.46
N THR A 14 -5.89 -8.90 -4.07
CA THR A 14 -7.25 -9.23 -4.51
C THR A 14 -7.79 -8.19 -5.49
N TRP A 15 -8.70 -8.61 -6.36
CA TRP A 15 -9.38 -7.72 -7.28
C TRP A 15 -10.75 -7.37 -6.70
N GLY A 16 -10.92 -6.13 -6.26
CA GLY A 16 -12.06 -5.74 -5.43
C GLY A 16 -13.43 -5.76 -6.12
N SER A 17 -13.48 -5.56 -7.44
CA SER A 17 -14.71 -5.63 -8.24
C SER A 17 -14.39 -5.76 -9.73
N THR A 18 -15.34 -6.17 -10.55
CA THR A 18 -15.16 -6.28 -12.02
C THR A 18 -14.69 -4.98 -12.68
N LEU A 19 -15.03 -3.82 -12.10
CA LEU A 19 -14.66 -2.49 -12.59
C LEU A 19 -13.54 -1.85 -11.76
N ALA A 20 -12.88 -2.60 -10.89
CA ALA A 20 -11.76 -2.08 -10.11
C ALA A 20 -10.59 -1.71 -11.03
N VAL A 21 -9.94 -0.59 -10.72
CA VAL A 21 -8.81 -0.05 -11.51
C VAL A 21 -7.46 -0.63 -11.04
N GLY A 22 -7.45 -1.39 -9.94
CA GLY A 22 -6.22 -1.94 -9.38
C GLY A 22 -6.47 -3.08 -8.38
N TYR A 23 -5.37 -3.72 -7.99
CA TYR A 23 -5.36 -4.77 -6.97
C TYR A 23 -5.21 -4.18 -5.58
N ASP A 24 -5.93 -4.74 -4.62
CA ASP A 24 -5.75 -4.44 -3.20
C ASP A 24 -4.49 -5.13 -2.69
N LEU A 25 -3.62 -4.37 -2.03
CA LEU A 25 -2.39 -4.86 -1.40
C LEU A 25 -2.58 -5.00 0.11
N TYR A 26 -1.90 -5.99 0.70
CA TYR A 26 -1.99 -6.30 2.12
C TYR A 26 -0.62 -6.26 2.77
N SER A 27 -0.56 -5.82 4.04
CA SER A 27 0.65 -5.86 4.85
C SER A 27 0.93 -7.27 5.33
N ALA A 28 2.18 -7.72 5.23
CA ALA A 28 2.60 -9.03 5.73
C ALA A 28 2.80 -9.06 7.25
N TYR A 29 2.79 -7.89 7.90
CA TYR A 29 3.01 -7.75 9.34
C TYR A 29 2.07 -6.69 9.89
N ASP A 30 1.91 -6.69 11.21
CA ASP A 30 1.18 -5.66 11.93
C ASP A 30 2.04 -4.40 12.09
N TYR A 31 1.44 -3.25 11.83
CA TYR A 31 2.09 -1.95 11.94
C TYR A 31 1.22 -0.98 12.73
N ILE A 32 1.86 -0.23 13.63
CA ILE A 32 1.26 0.92 14.29
C ILE A 32 1.91 2.15 13.68
N VAL A 33 1.09 3.09 13.21
CA VAL A 33 1.57 4.35 12.64
C VAL A 33 1.13 5.51 13.52
N PRO A 34 2.06 6.14 14.24
CA PRO A 34 1.75 7.30 15.06
C PRO A 34 1.28 8.50 14.22
N PRO A 35 0.58 9.46 14.83
CA PRO A 35 0.21 10.72 14.16
C PRO A 35 1.42 11.43 13.55
N ILE A 36 1.28 11.99 12.34
CA ILE A 36 2.32 12.77 11.63
C ILE A 36 3.60 11.96 11.31
N GLU A 37 3.65 10.70 11.72
CA GLU A 37 4.74 9.78 11.46
C GLU A 37 4.48 8.92 10.23
N LYS A 38 5.54 8.20 9.87
CA LYS A 38 5.76 7.63 8.57
C LYS A 38 6.31 6.22 8.75
N ALA A 39 5.56 5.20 8.35
CA ALA A 39 5.90 3.82 8.70
C ALA A 39 6.36 2.95 7.53
N PHE A 40 7.14 1.94 7.93
CA PHE A 40 7.80 0.94 7.08
C PHE A 40 7.03 -0.37 6.85
N VAL A 41 5.95 -0.31 6.03
CA VAL A 41 5.03 -1.44 5.74
C VAL A 41 5.54 -2.38 4.64
N LYS A 42 5.92 -3.59 5.04
CA LYS A 42 6.31 -4.68 4.13
C LYS A 42 5.12 -5.56 3.75
N THR A 43 5.06 -5.96 2.49
CA THR A 43 3.99 -6.84 1.93
C THR A 43 4.50 -8.23 1.55
N ASP A 44 5.82 -8.46 1.57
CA ASP A 44 6.49 -9.70 1.20
C ASP A 44 6.09 -10.29 -0.16
N ILE A 45 5.72 -9.41 -1.09
CA ILE A 45 5.41 -9.77 -2.48
C ILE A 45 6.33 -9.05 -3.46
N GLN A 46 6.59 -9.69 -4.59
CA GLN A 46 7.31 -9.11 -5.71
C GLN A 46 6.44 -9.22 -6.96
N ILE A 47 6.26 -8.09 -7.66
CA ILE A 47 5.50 -8.02 -8.90
C ILE A 47 6.45 -7.61 -10.02
N ALA A 48 6.56 -8.44 -11.05
CA ALA A 48 7.19 -8.10 -12.31
C ALA A 48 6.13 -7.63 -13.30
N LEU A 49 6.25 -6.38 -13.75
CA LEU A 49 5.34 -5.78 -14.73
C LEU A 49 5.86 -6.03 -16.15
N PRO A 50 4.96 -6.10 -17.15
CA PRO A 50 5.37 -6.18 -18.54
C PRO A 50 6.13 -4.91 -18.98
N SER A 51 6.98 -5.05 -20.00
CA SER A 51 7.71 -3.92 -20.57
C SER A 51 6.76 -2.82 -21.05
N GLY A 52 7.12 -1.55 -20.81
CA GLY A 52 6.29 -0.39 -21.14
C GLY A 52 5.21 -0.06 -20.11
N CYS A 53 5.15 -0.78 -18.98
CA CYS A 53 4.23 -0.48 -17.88
C CYS A 53 5.01 -0.18 -16.59
N TYR A 54 4.48 0.74 -15.78
CA TYR A 54 4.92 0.94 -14.40
C TYR A 54 3.75 0.71 -13.46
N GLY A 55 4.04 0.29 -12.23
CA GLY A 55 3.03 0.03 -11.23
C GLY A 55 2.86 1.26 -10.38
N ARG A 56 1.60 1.61 -10.07
CA ARG A 56 1.28 2.67 -9.13
C ARG A 56 0.62 2.10 -7.88
N THR A 57 1.20 2.36 -6.72
CA THR A 57 0.52 2.20 -5.44
C THR A 57 -0.34 3.44 -5.20
N ALA A 58 -1.64 3.24 -4.99
CA ALA A 58 -2.59 4.30 -4.70
C ALA A 58 -3.25 4.07 -3.33
N PRO A 59 -3.57 5.14 -2.58
CA PRO A 59 -4.32 4.99 -1.34
C PRO A 59 -5.75 4.52 -1.63
N ARG A 60 -6.28 3.64 -0.78
CA ARG A 60 -7.72 3.35 -0.79
C ARG A 60 -8.47 4.56 -0.26
N SER A 61 -9.48 5.02 -0.98
CA SER A 61 -10.31 6.18 -0.61
C SER A 61 -10.88 6.08 0.81
N GLY A 62 -11.26 4.89 1.25
CA GLY A 62 -11.74 4.66 2.62
C GLY A 62 -10.66 4.88 3.70
N LEU A 63 -9.41 4.56 3.39
CA LEU A 63 -8.27 4.72 4.31
C LEU A 63 -7.82 6.19 4.35
N ALA A 64 -7.79 6.86 3.19
CA ALA A 64 -7.54 8.28 3.10
C ALA A 64 -8.63 9.11 3.79
N GLY A 65 -9.91 8.80 3.55
CA GLY A 65 -11.03 9.58 4.08
C GLY A 65 -11.29 9.39 5.58
N LYS A 66 -11.09 8.17 6.11
CA LYS A 66 -11.39 7.88 7.53
C LYS A 66 -10.18 8.05 8.45
N TYR A 67 -8.98 7.77 7.96
CA TYR A 67 -7.77 7.70 8.80
C TYR A 67 -6.67 8.66 8.33
N SER A 68 -6.95 9.53 7.36
CA SER A 68 -5.97 10.43 6.74
C SER A 68 -4.73 9.67 6.27
N ILE A 69 -4.90 8.47 5.71
CA ILE A 69 -3.78 7.63 5.28
C ILE A 69 -3.49 7.87 3.80
N HIS A 70 -2.25 8.29 3.52
CA HIS A 70 -1.73 8.53 2.18
C HIS A 70 -0.62 7.53 1.83
N VAL A 71 -0.40 7.34 0.53
CA VAL A 71 0.74 6.61 -0.02
C VAL A 71 1.64 7.66 -0.68
N GLY A 72 2.87 7.81 -0.20
CA GLY A 72 3.80 8.82 -0.70
C GLY A 72 4.56 8.30 -1.91
N ALA A 73 5.52 7.41 -1.67
CA ALA A 73 6.24 6.77 -2.74
C ALA A 73 5.26 5.75 -3.37
N GLY A 74 4.82 6.03 -4.61
CA GLY A 74 3.81 5.23 -5.30
C GLY A 74 4.34 4.51 -6.53
N VAL A 75 5.61 4.68 -6.90
CA VAL A 75 6.17 4.06 -8.11
C VAL A 75 6.76 2.69 -7.77
N ILE A 76 6.16 1.63 -8.31
CA ILE A 76 6.61 0.26 -8.12
C ILE A 76 7.59 -0.10 -9.24
N MET A 77 8.88 -0.23 -8.90
CA MET A 77 9.89 -0.85 -9.75
C MET A 77 10.52 -1.99 -8.96
N LEU A 78 10.28 -3.24 -9.41
CA LEU A 78 10.89 -4.50 -8.95
C LEU A 78 11.43 -4.48 -7.49
N VAL A 79 10.63 -5.04 -6.56
CA VAL A 79 10.78 -5.07 -5.08
C VAL A 79 9.81 -4.08 -4.42
N ILE A 80 8.74 -4.62 -3.83
CA ILE A 80 7.74 -3.82 -3.12
C ILE A 80 8.28 -3.52 -1.72
N LEU A 81 8.88 -2.34 -1.59
CA LEU A 81 9.03 -1.64 -0.32
C LEU A 81 8.54 -0.21 -0.59
N LEU A 82 7.26 0.10 -0.34
CA LEU A 82 6.71 1.44 -0.60
C LEU A 82 5.74 1.93 0.49
N TYR A 83 5.72 3.26 0.62
CA TYR A 83 6.02 3.99 1.85
C TYR A 83 5.20 5.26 2.04
N PHE A 84 5.18 5.72 3.30
CA PHE A 84 4.78 7.04 3.81
C PHE A 84 3.28 7.26 4.04
N LEU A 85 2.81 6.72 5.16
CA LEU A 85 1.59 7.12 5.85
C LEU A 85 1.81 8.54 6.42
N TYR A 86 0.84 9.44 6.27
CA TYR A 86 0.90 10.81 6.78
C TYR A 86 -0.42 11.11 7.48
N LYS A 87 -0.49 10.92 8.78
CA LYS A 87 -1.75 11.13 9.52
C LYS A 87 -1.88 12.63 9.89
N HIS A 88 -2.63 13.39 9.09
CA HIS A 88 -2.99 14.78 9.43
C HIS A 88 -4.22 14.79 10.35
N TRP A 89 -4.03 15.16 11.62
CA TRP A 89 -5.06 15.70 12.51
C TRP A 89 -4.35 16.46 13.64
N GLU A 90 -4.61 17.76 13.71
CA GLU A 90 -4.47 18.52 14.95
C GLU A 90 -5.57 18.01 15.89
N THR A 91 -5.22 17.80 17.16
CA THR A 91 -6.18 17.65 18.25
C THR A 91 -7.19 18.81 18.23
N PHE A 92 -8.43 18.54 17.83
CA PHE A 92 -9.56 19.34 18.26
C PHE A 92 -10.29 18.58 19.34
N ALA A 93 -10.05 19.01 20.57
CA ALA A 93 -11.06 18.93 21.61
C ALA A 93 -12.22 19.84 21.17
N ILE A 94 -13.38 19.23 20.92
CA ILE A 94 -14.73 19.78 21.08
C ILE A 94 -15.65 18.62 21.46
#